data_AF-A0A9E5T6L8-F1
#
_entry.id   AF-A0A9E5T6L8-F1
#
_cell.length_a   1.000
_cell.length_b   1.000
_cell.length_c   1.000
_cell.angle_alpha   90.00
_cell.angle_beta   90.00
_cell.angle_gamma   90.00
#
_symmetry.space_group_name_H-M   'P 1'
#
loop_
_entity.id
_entity.type
_entity.pdbx_description
1 polymer ?
#
loop_
_entity_poly.entity_id
_entity_poly.type
_entity_poly.pdbx_seq_one_letter_code
_entity_poly.pdbx_strand_id
1 'polypeptide(L)' 'HILEIMGEALANGERIEIRGFGSFSLHYRPPRMGRNPKTGEAVALAGKHVPHFKPGKDLRERVNAGRHLPVRE' A
#
# COMPACT_ATOMS: atom_id res chain seq x y z
N HIS A 1 -8.98 15.80 7.59
CA HIS A 1 -8.19 15.70 8.83
C HIS A 1 -7.45 14.36 9.00
N ILE A 2 -8.10 13.19 9.17
CA ILE A 2 -7.34 11.94 9.41
C ILE A 2 -6.44 11.50 8.24
N LEU A 3 -6.92 11.60 7.00
CA LEU A 3 -6.14 11.19 5.82
C LEU A 3 -4.93 12.11 5.58
N GLU A 4 -5.06 13.40 5.90
CA GLU A 4 -3.96 14.36 5.82
C GLU A 4 -2.87 14.00 6.84
N ILE A 5 -3.24 13.75 8.10
CA ILE A 5 -2.31 13.31 9.15
C ILE A 5 -1.58 12.02 8.74
N MET A 6 -2.31 11.04 8.19
CA MET A 6 -1.69 9.81 7.69
C MET A 6 -0.72 10.09 6.52
N GLY A 7 -1.07 11.01 5.64
CA GLY A 7 -0.22 11.45 4.54
C GLY A 7 1.07 12.12 5.03
N GLU A 8 0.96 13.02 6.00
CA GLU A 8 2.09 13.72 6.61
C GLU A 8 3.03 12.75 7.34
N ALA A 9 2.48 11.87 8.18
CA ALA A 9 3.27 10.85 8.87
C ALA A 9 4.04 9.96 7.89
N LEU A 10 3.40 9.48 6.82
CA LEU A 10 4.08 8.70 5.78
C LEU A 10 5.12 9.52 5.01
N ALA A 11 4.85 10.79 4.72
CA ALA A 11 5.82 11.68 4.06
C ALA A 11 7.09 11.89 4.92
N ASN A 12 6.93 11.88 6.24
CA ASN A 12 8.03 11.93 7.20
C ASN A 12 8.73 10.58 7.44
N GLY A 13 8.30 9.51 6.75
CA GLY A 13 8.87 8.18 6.89
C GLY A 13 8.38 7.40 8.10
N GLU A 14 7.34 7.88 8.78
CA GLU A 14 6.77 7.25 9.96
C GLU A 14 5.94 6.02 9.60
N ARG A 15 5.84 5.10 10.55
CA ARG A 15 4.98 3.92 10.48
C ARG A 15 3.68 4.21 11.23
N ILE A 16 2.54 3.93 10.61
CA ILE A 16 1.22 4.08 11.21
C ILE A 16 0.70 2.69 11.56
N GLU A 17 0.27 2.49 12.80
CA GLU A 17 -0.37 1.26 13.25
C GLU A 17 -1.77 1.53 13.79
N ILE A 18 -2.75 0.79 13.26
CA ILE A 18 -4.14 0.85 13.69
C ILE A 18 -4.51 -0.53 14.23
N ARG A 19 -4.56 -0.65 15.56
CA ARG A 19 -4.82 -1.93 16.25
C ARG A 19 -6.09 -2.58 15.73
N GLY A 20 -6.02 -3.88 15.43
CA GLY A 20 -7.12 -4.66 14.85
C GLY A 20 -7.37 -4.41 13.35
N PHE A 21 -6.80 -3.35 12.76
CA PHE A 21 -6.99 -3.05 11.33
C PHE A 21 -5.76 -3.41 10.49
N GLY A 22 -4.59 -2.91 10.86
CA GLY A 22 -3.34 -3.14 10.12
C GLY A 22 -2.32 -2.03 10.32
N SER A 23 -1.31 -2.00 9.45
CA SER A 23 -0.25 -1.00 9.50
C SER A 23 0.09 -0.45 8.13
N PHE A 24 0.43 0.83 8.07
CA PHE A 24 0.97 1.51 6.89
C PHE A 24 2.45 1.83 7.12
N SER A 25 3.26 1.59 6.10
CA SER A 25 4.70 1.85 6.12
C SER A 25 5.20 2.20 4.72
N LEU A 26 6.38 2.82 4.62
CA LEU A 26 7.07 2.98 3.35
C LEU A 26 7.89 1.73 3.02
N HIS A 27 7.85 1.28 1.77
CA HIS A 27 8.81 0.34 1.20
C HIS A 27 9.67 1.05 0.16
N TYR A 28 10.99 0.90 0.28
CA TYR A 28 11.90 1.35 -0.77
C TYR A 28 11.87 0.39 -1.96
N ARG A 29 11.67 0.94 -3.15
CA ARG A 29 11.82 0.23 -4.43
C ARG A 29 13.09 0.74 -5.10
N PRO A 30 14.11 -0.12 -5.33
CA PRO A 30 15.32 0.30 -6.00
C PRO A 30 15.05 0.69 -7.46
N PRO A 31 15.93 1.52 -8.07
CA PRO A 31 15.88 1.82 -9.50
C PRO A 31 15.92 0.53 -10.33
N ARG A 32 15.19 0.50 -11.45
CA ARG A 32 15.14 -0.66 -12.35
C ARG A 32 14.73 -0.26 -13.76
N MET A 33 14.92 -1.16 -14.71
CA MET A 33 14.33 -1.01 -16.05
C MET A 33 12.88 -1.50 -16.03
N GLY A 34 11.97 -0.62 -16.47
CA GLY A 34 10.60 -0.96 -16.82
C GLY A 34 10.43 -1.09 -18.33
N ARG A 35 9.19 -1.31 -18.76
CA ARG A 35 8.80 -1.24 -20.18
C ARG A 35 7.60 -0.33 -20.35
N ASN A 36 7.61 0.46 -21.42
CA ASN A 36 6.43 1.22 -21.82
C ASN A 36 5.32 0.24 -22.23
N PRO A 37 4.13 0.24 -21.59
CA PRO A 37 3.06 -0.69 -21.92
C PRO A 37 2.56 -0.58 -23.37
N LYS A 38 2.75 0.58 -24.01
CA LYS A 38 2.29 0.84 -25.39
C LYS A 38 3.32 0.42 -26.44
N THR A 39 4.61 0.65 -26.21
CA THR A 39 5.68 0.43 -27.22
C THR A 39 6.59 -0.76 -26.91
N GLY A 40 6.62 -1.25 -25.68
CA GLY A 40 7.51 -2.31 -25.22
C GLY A 40 8.95 -1.86 -24.94
N GLU A 41 9.30 -0.61 -25.26
CA GLU A 41 10.64 -0.05 -25.09
C GLU A 41 11.04 0.00 -23.61
N ALA A 42 12.33 -0.22 -23.35
CA ALA A 42 12.89 -0.17 -22.01
C ALA A 42 12.97 1.28 -21.51
N VAL A 43 12.49 1.53 -20.29
CA VAL A 43 12.50 2.87 -19.67
C VAL A 43 13.12 2.76 -18.28
N ALA A 44 14.05 3.66 -17.96
CA ALA A 44 14.64 3.74 -16.63
C ALA A 44 13.61 4.25 -15.61
N LEU A 45 13.43 3.53 -14.51
CA LEU A 45 12.59 3.92 -13.39
C LEU A 45 13.48 4.26 -12.21
N ALA A 46 13.38 5.50 -11.71
CA ALA A 46 14.09 5.93 -10.52
C ALA A 46 13.63 5.15 -9.27
N GLY A 47 14.54 5.01 -8.31
CA GLY A 47 14.23 4.45 -7.00
C GLY A 47 13.25 5.36 -6.26
N LYS A 48 12.33 4.76 -5.51
CA LYS A 48 11.30 5.51 -4.78
C LYS A 48 10.78 4.76 -3.58
N HIS A 49 10.32 5.51 -2.59
CA HIS A 49 9.46 4.96 -1.54
C HIS A 49 8.03 4.84 -2.04
N VAL A 50 7.33 3.79 -1.61
CA VAL A 50 5.91 3.61 -1.86
C VAL A 50 5.18 3.29 -0.54
N PRO A 51 3.97 3.81 -0.33
CA PRO A 51 3.12 3.33 0.76
C PRO A 51 2.83 1.83 0.59
N HIS A 52 2.82 1.12 1.70
CA HIS A 52 2.45 -0.28 1.78
C HIS A 52 1.52 -0.47 2.97
N PHE A 53 0.36 -1.08 2.73
CA PHE A 53 -0.56 -1.50 3.78
C PHE A 53 -0.40 -2.99 4.04
N LYS A 54 -0.16 -3.35 5.30
CA LYS A 54 -0.22 -4.73 5.78
C LYS A 54 -1.49 -4.89 6.61
N PRO A 55 -2.51 -5.65 6.12
CA PRO A 55 -3.70 -5.96 6.88
C PRO A 55 -3.37 -6.64 8.22
N GLY A 56 -4.13 -6.34 9.27
CA GLY A 56 -4.07 -7.02 10.56
C GLY A 56 -4.73 -8.40 10.53
N LYS A 57 -4.55 -9.19 11.59
CA LYS A 57 -5.21 -10.49 11.75
C LYS A 57 -6.73 -10.33 11.79
N ASP A 58 -7.24 -9.44 12.64
CA ASP A 58 -8.67 -9.27 12.83
C ASP A 58 -9.36 -8.78 11.55
N LEU A 59 -8.75 -7.86 10.80
CA LEU A 59 -9.28 -7.43 9.49
C LEU A 59 -9.38 -8.62 8.51
N ARG A 60 -8.32 -9.43 8.39
CA ARG A 60 -8.33 -10.63 7.53
C ARG A 60 -9.43 -11.61 7.96
N GLU A 61 -9.58 -11.84 9.26
CA GLU A 61 -10.60 -12.75 9.80
C GLU A 61 -12.02 -12.27 9.52
N ARG A 62 -12.28 -10.97 9.71
CA ARG A 62 -13.59 -10.35 9.39
C ARG A 62 -13.91 -10.45 7.91
N VAL A 63 -12.95 -10.16 7.04
CA VAL A 63 -13.12 -10.29 5.57
C VAL A 63 -13.38 -11.74 5.20
N ASN A 64 -12.62 -12.68 5.75
CA ASN A 64 -12.81 -14.12 5.49
C ASN A 64 -14.16 -14.64 5.98
N ALA A 65 -14.68 -14.15 7.11
CA ALA A 65 -16.01 -14.51 7.60
C ALA A 65 -17.12 -14.04 6.63
N GLY A 66 -16.93 -12.88 6.01
CA GLY A 66 -17.84 -12.32 5.01
C GLY A 66 -17.73 -12.92 3.61
N ARG A 67 -16.88 -13.92 3.37
CA ARG A 67 -16.56 -14.45 2.01
C ARG A 67 -17.75 -14.96 1.19
N HIS A 68 -18.87 -15.26 1.83
CA HIS A 68 -20.08 -15.77 1.20
C HIS A 68 -21.02 -14.65 0.74
N LEU A 69 -20.76 -13.41 1.16
CA LEU A 69 -21.49 -12.25 0.71
C LEU A 69 -20.97 -11.83 -0.67
N PRO A 70 -21.85 -11.38 -1.58
CA PRO A 70 -21.41 -10.83 -2.86
C PRO A 70 -20.56 -9.58 -2.62
N VAL A 71 -19.48 -9.44 -3.39
CA VAL A 71 -18.73 -8.19 -3.46
C VAL A 71 -19.67 -7.13 -4.05
N ARG A 72 -19.86 -6.03 -3.33
CA ARG A 72 -20.64 -4.88 -3.81
C ARG A 72 -19.71 -3.98 -4.60
N GLU A 73 -20.15 -3.55 -5.77
CA GLU A 73 -19.50 -2.49 -6.56
C GLU A 73 -19.68 -1.12 -5.91
#